data_AF-M2R2D1-F1
#
_entry.id   AF-M2R2D1-F1
#
_cell.length_a   1.000
_cell.length_b   1.000
_cell.length_c   1.000
_cell.angle_alpha   90.00
_cell.angle_beta   90.00
_cell.angle_gamma   90.00
#
_symmetry.space_group_name_H-M   'P 1'
#
loop_
_entity.id
_entity.type
_entity.pdbx_description
1 polymer ?
#
loop_
_entity_poly.entity_id
_entity_poly.type
_entity_poly.pdbx_seq_one_letter_code
_entity_poly.pdbx_strand_id
1 'polypeptide(L)'
;MAPNLLLESYNRIVYARVLEKLTTEGGIKKGLKEKLADFNQSIWYIERTKEKMTISVSTPCWKQLKENRSLEFLQKVYGSDLVEADSNSEYNLILTIPEKHDKPEEFAMNAAKLLTNMLIGPAVVLADEVKNNKADEKLVQIDYRPGESYWLKPNGDRLTVIFSIKFDDKDDAVFGRVFINEFSKKCSRLSIM
;
A
#
# COMPACT_ATOMS: atom_id res chain seq x y z
N MET A 1 24.66 -12.49 -7.99
CA MET A 1 23.23 -12.63 -7.68
C MET A 1 22.45 -12.03 -8.83
N ALA A 2 21.46 -12.75 -9.37
CA ALA A 2 20.56 -12.15 -10.36
C ALA A 2 19.80 -10.98 -9.70
N PRO A 3 19.54 -9.88 -10.42
CA PRO A 3 18.74 -8.79 -9.89
C PRO A 3 17.33 -9.29 -9.53
N ASN A 4 16.75 -8.73 -8.47
CA ASN A 4 15.38 -9.05 -8.09
C ASN A 4 14.43 -8.59 -9.20
N LEU A 5 13.69 -9.53 -9.79
CA LEU A 5 12.78 -9.25 -10.90
C LEU A 5 11.46 -8.63 -10.42
N LEU A 6 11.06 -8.93 -9.17
CA LEU A 6 9.84 -8.40 -8.57
C LEU A 6 10.17 -7.13 -7.77
N LEU A 7 9.30 -6.13 -7.91
CA LEU A 7 9.33 -4.97 -7.03
C LEU A 7 8.97 -5.39 -5.60
N GLU A 8 9.60 -4.74 -4.63
CA GLU A 8 9.27 -4.93 -3.23
C GLU A 8 7.95 -4.25 -2.88
N SER A 9 7.21 -4.86 -1.95
CA SER A 9 5.89 -4.39 -1.52
C SER A 9 5.95 -3.49 -0.28
N TYR A 10 7.11 -2.96 0.08
CA TYR A 10 7.30 -2.16 1.30
C TYR A 10 8.35 -1.09 1.06
N ASN A 11 8.26 0.01 1.82
CA ASN A 11 9.26 1.07 1.74
C ASN A 11 10.51 0.72 2.57
N ARG A 12 11.64 0.50 1.88
CA ARG A 12 12.92 0.10 2.51
C ARG A 12 13.42 1.10 3.57
N ILE A 13 13.25 2.40 3.31
CA ILE A 13 13.73 3.45 4.22
C ILE A 13 12.89 3.44 5.48
N VAL A 14 11.56 3.38 5.34
CA VAL A 14 10.64 3.26 6.47
C VAL A 14 10.96 2.02 7.31
N TYR A 15 11.13 0.86 6.68
CA TYR A 15 11.52 -0.37 7.37
C TYR A 15 12.79 -0.19 8.20
N ALA A 16 13.86 0.32 7.57
CA ALA A 16 15.15 0.52 8.23
C ALA A 16 15.04 1.49 9.42
N ARG A 17 14.32 2.61 9.26
CA ARG A 17 14.16 3.63 10.31
C ARG A 17 13.34 3.12 11.50
N VAL A 18 12.28 2.36 11.26
CA VAL A 18 11.46 1.76 12.33
C VAL A 18 12.23 0.68 13.05
N LEU A 19 12.90 -0.20 12.31
CA LEU A 19 13.69 -1.27 12.90
C LEU A 19 14.83 -0.69 13.76
N GLU A 20 15.53 0.32 13.27
CA GLU A 20 16.55 1.07 14.02
C GLU A 20 15.95 1.59 15.34
N LYS A 21 14.77 2.21 15.30
CA LYS A 21 14.09 2.76 16.49
C LYS A 21 13.73 1.68 17.53
N LEU A 22 13.32 0.50 17.08
CA LEU A 22 12.85 -0.57 17.97
C LEU A 22 13.97 -1.45 18.52
N THR A 23 15.13 -1.49 17.86
CA THR A 23 16.26 -2.36 18.23
C THR A 23 17.41 -1.63 18.92
N THR A 24 17.47 -0.30 18.84
CA THR A 24 18.55 0.48 19.49
C THR A 24 18.37 0.53 21.01
N GLU A 25 19.22 -0.18 21.74
CA GLU A 25 19.27 -0.12 23.20
C GLU A 25 19.55 1.30 23.71
N GLY A 26 18.82 1.73 24.76
CA GLY A 26 18.90 3.09 25.28
C GLY A 26 18.24 4.17 24.41
N GLY A 27 17.60 3.77 23.31
CA GLY A 27 16.85 4.64 22.40
C GLY A 27 17.72 5.53 21.52
N ILE A 28 17.09 6.22 20.57
CA ILE A 28 17.79 7.10 19.63
C ILE A 28 17.61 8.56 20.07
N LYS A 29 18.71 9.18 20.53
CA LYS A 29 18.68 10.57 21.01
C LYS A 29 18.60 11.61 19.89
N LYS A 30 18.94 11.24 18.67
CA LYS A 30 18.94 12.13 17.51
C LYS A 30 17.54 12.19 16.88
N GLY A 31 16.96 13.39 16.85
CA GLY A 31 15.73 13.65 16.12
C GLY A 31 15.88 13.41 14.61
N LEU A 32 14.77 13.11 13.95
CA LEU A 32 14.72 12.81 12.51
C LEU A 32 13.51 13.49 11.90
N LYS A 33 13.69 14.11 10.73
CA LYS A 33 12.60 14.58 9.86
C LYS A 33 13.00 14.26 8.43
N GLU A 34 12.32 13.32 7.80
CA GLU A 34 12.62 12.88 6.43
C GLU A 34 11.33 12.83 5.61
N LYS A 35 11.30 13.48 4.45
CA LYS A 35 10.21 13.40 3.47
C LYS A 35 10.69 12.54 2.31
N LEU A 36 9.92 11.52 1.95
CA LEU A 36 10.30 10.53 0.94
C LEU A 36 9.20 10.44 -0.12
N ALA A 37 9.58 10.35 -1.39
CA ALA A 37 8.66 10.01 -2.46
C ALA A 37 8.55 8.48 -2.62
N ASP A 38 7.40 8.02 -3.08
CA ASP A 38 7.13 6.63 -3.45
C ASP A 38 6.37 6.59 -4.79
N PHE A 39 6.07 5.39 -5.29
CA PHE A 39 5.28 5.22 -6.50
C PHE A 39 3.90 5.90 -6.41
N ASN A 40 3.30 6.16 -7.57
CA ASN A 40 1.95 6.72 -7.68
C ASN A 40 1.78 8.06 -6.95
N GLN A 41 2.82 8.91 -6.96
CA GLN A 41 2.83 10.23 -6.32
C GLN A 41 2.53 10.19 -4.82
N SER A 42 2.80 9.03 -4.19
CA SER A 42 2.63 8.88 -2.76
C SER A 42 3.85 9.44 -2.03
N ILE A 43 3.63 9.96 -0.83
CA ILE A 43 4.64 10.63 -0.03
C ILE A 43 4.63 10.02 1.36
N TRP A 44 5.81 9.71 1.88
CA TRP A 44 6.03 9.36 3.27
C TRP A 44 6.69 10.52 4.00
N TYR A 45 6.40 10.62 5.30
CA TYR A 45 7.12 11.51 6.20
C TYR A 45 7.42 10.79 7.51
N ILE A 46 8.69 10.80 7.90
CA ILE A 46 9.17 10.18 9.12
C ILE A 46 9.56 11.29 10.07
N GLU A 47 8.93 11.33 11.24
CA GLU A 47 9.30 12.24 12.32
C GLU A 47 9.67 11.46 13.57
N ARG A 48 10.85 11.73 14.11
CA ARG A 48 11.33 11.19 15.38
C ARG A 48 11.74 12.34 16.28
N THR A 49 11.09 12.45 17.43
CA THR A 49 11.47 13.34 18.53
C THR A 49 12.11 12.51 19.66
N LYS A 50 12.40 13.14 20.80
CA LYS A 50 12.87 12.42 21.99
C LYS A 50 11.81 11.50 22.59
N GLU A 51 10.53 11.85 22.42
CA GLU A 51 9.40 11.21 23.09
C GLU A 51 8.66 10.23 22.20
N LYS A 52 8.61 10.51 20.89
CA LYS A 52 7.79 9.72 19.95
C LYS A 52 8.43 9.62 18.57
N MET A 53 8.02 8.59 17.84
CA MET A 53 8.27 8.46 16.41
C MET A 53 6.95 8.20 15.70
N THR A 54 6.73 8.89 14.60
CA THR A 54 5.56 8.72 13.75
C THR A 54 5.97 8.57 12.29
N ILE A 55 5.14 7.84 11.55
CA ILE A 55 5.23 7.71 10.11
C ILE A 55 3.92 8.18 9.51
N SER A 56 3.98 9.17 8.63
CA SER A 56 2.83 9.72 7.94
C SER A 56 2.87 9.34 6.46
N VAL A 57 1.71 9.07 5.87
CA VAL A 57 1.57 8.70 4.45
C VAL A 57 0.51 9.55 3.78
N SER A 58 0.81 9.98 2.56
CA SER A 58 -0.11 10.66 1.66
C SER A 58 -0.18 9.93 0.31
N THR A 59 -1.37 9.75 -0.23
CA THR A 59 -1.63 9.25 -1.58
C THR A 59 -2.81 10.02 -2.18
N PRO A 60 -2.76 10.44 -3.46
CA PRO A 60 -3.81 11.25 -4.08
C PRO A 60 -5.21 10.61 -4.03
N CYS A 61 -5.27 9.28 -4.05
CA CYS A 61 -6.51 8.51 -4.11
C CYS A 61 -7.13 8.17 -2.74
N TRP A 62 -6.60 8.72 -1.63
CA TRP A 62 -7.04 8.35 -0.28
C TRP A 62 -8.55 8.49 -0.06
N LYS A 63 -9.16 9.56 -0.60
CA LYS A 63 -10.60 9.77 -0.50
C LYS A 63 -11.39 8.57 -1.05
N GLN A 64 -11.03 8.09 -2.25
CA GLN A 64 -11.68 6.93 -2.87
C GLN A 64 -11.40 5.64 -2.07
N LEU A 65 -10.18 5.46 -1.56
CA LEU A 65 -9.84 4.30 -0.73
C LEU A 65 -10.69 4.27 0.55
N LYS A 66 -10.82 5.43 1.22
CA LYS A 66 -11.62 5.57 2.45
C LYS A 66 -13.10 5.35 2.19
N GLU A 67 -13.66 5.95 1.15
CA GLU A 67 -15.07 5.75 0.73
C GLU A 67 -15.37 4.26 0.44
N ASN A 68 -14.35 3.51 0.02
CA ASN A 68 -14.44 2.07 -0.22
C ASN A 68 -13.84 1.23 0.92
N ARG A 69 -13.97 1.71 2.17
CA ARG A 69 -13.73 0.97 3.42
C ARG A 69 -12.29 0.54 3.68
N SER A 70 -11.31 1.17 3.03
CA SER A 70 -9.90 0.89 3.30
C SER A 70 -9.53 1.15 4.77
N LEU A 71 -10.10 2.20 5.39
CA LEU A 71 -9.82 2.52 6.80
C LEU A 71 -10.27 1.41 7.76
N GLU A 72 -11.40 0.74 7.50
CA GLU A 72 -11.88 -0.37 8.33
C GLU A 72 -10.89 -1.55 8.32
N PHE A 73 -10.35 -1.86 7.14
CA PHE A 73 -9.29 -2.87 7.01
C PHE A 73 -8.02 -2.44 7.74
N LEU A 74 -7.57 -1.20 7.53
CA LEU A 74 -6.36 -0.68 8.16
C LEU A 74 -6.45 -0.65 9.69
N GLN A 75 -7.59 -0.28 10.24
CA GLN A 75 -7.82 -0.31 11.69
C GLN A 75 -7.71 -1.73 12.27
N LYS A 76 -8.10 -2.77 11.52
CA LYS A 76 -7.87 -4.17 11.95
C LYS A 76 -6.40 -4.57 11.95
N VAL A 77 -5.59 -3.97 11.07
CA VAL A 77 -4.16 -4.29 10.92
C VAL A 77 -3.30 -3.51 11.91
N TYR A 78 -3.59 -2.23 12.12
CA TYR A 78 -2.74 -1.32 12.88
C TYR A 78 -3.33 -0.87 14.23
N GLY A 79 -4.62 -1.12 14.46
CA GLY A 79 -5.30 -0.71 15.68
C GLY A 79 -5.22 0.79 15.96
N SER A 80 -5.16 1.13 17.24
CA SER A 80 -5.15 2.52 17.72
C SER A 80 -3.89 3.31 17.38
N ASP A 81 -2.82 2.63 16.93
CA ASP A 81 -1.57 3.30 16.56
C ASP A 81 -1.71 4.09 15.24
N LEU A 82 -2.71 3.73 14.41
CA LEU A 82 -3.00 4.39 13.15
C LEU A 82 -4.21 5.32 13.29
N VAL A 83 -3.98 6.59 13.00
CA VAL A 83 -5.01 7.62 13.01
C VAL A 83 -5.09 8.32 11.66
N GLU A 84 -6.29 8.82 11.32
CA GLU A 84 -6.42 9.77 10.24
C GLU A 84 -5.82 11.12 10.65
N ALA A 85 -5.11 11.76 9.73
CA ALA A 85 -4.60 13.09 9.98
C ALA A 85 -5.72 14.13 9.89
N ASP A 86 -5.52 15.28 10.54
CA ASP A 86 -6.45 16.40 10.47
C ASP A 86 -6.61 16.92 9.03
N SER A 87 -7.74 17.58 8.74
CA SER A 87 -8.05 18.10 7.40
C SER A 87 -7.03 19.12 6.85
N ASN A 88 -6.22 19.72 7.74
CA ASN A 88 -5.18 20.69 7.38
C ASN A 88 -3.80 20.03 7.18
N SER A 89 -3.69 18.71 7.34
CA SER A 89 -2.47 17.95 7.15
C SER A 89 -2.16 17.69 5.67
N GLU A 90 -0.88 17.69 5.30
CA GLU A 90 -0.42 17.22 3.98
C GLU A 90 -0.52 15.69 3.82
N TYR A 91 -0.77 14.97 4.92
CA TYR A 91 -0.79 13.51 4.99
C TYR A 91 -2.20 13.00 5.25
N ASN A 92 -2.49 11.77 4.83
CA ASN A 92 -3.78 11.13 5.04
C ASN A 92 -3.83 10.35 6.36
N LEU A 93 -2.77 9.61 6.66
CA LEU A 93 -2.69 8.73 7.83
C LEU A 93 -1.38 8.97 8.57
N ILE A 94 -1.42 8.76 9.89
CA ILE A 94 -0.27 8.83 10.79
C ILE A 94 -0.25 7.55 11.62
N LEU A 95 0.85 6.80 11.53
CA LEU A 95 1.13 5.63 12.35
C LEU A 95 2.14 5.99 13.43
N THR A 96 1.76 5.79 14.69
CA THR A 96 2.65 5.96 15.84
C THR A 96 3.48 4.70 16.04
N ILE A 97 4.79 4.86 16.22
CA ILE A 97 5.70 3.74 16.46
C ILE A 97 5.89 3.58 17.96
N PRO A 98 5.65 2.37 18.52
CA PRO A 98 5.78 2.15 19.95
C PRO A 98 7.24 2.31 20.39
N GLU A 99 7.44 2.52 21.68
CA GLU A 99 8.79 2.66 22.23
C GLU A 99 9.59 1.36 22.06
N LYS A 100 8.92 0.22 22.28
CA LYS A 100 9.44 -1.15 22.16
C LYS A 100 8.37 -2.06 21.58
N HIS A 101 8.78 -3.19 20.99
CA HIS A 101 7.89 -4.22 20.49
C HIS A 101 8.56 -5.59 20.62
N ASP A 102 7.81 -6.64 20.97
CA ASP A 102 8.36 -7.99 21.17
C ASP A 102 8.90 -8.62 19.87
N LYS A 103 8.38 -8.17 18.73
CA LYS A 103 8.78 -8.60 17.39
C LYS A 103 9.11 -7.39 16.51
N PRO A 104 10.30 -6.78 16.67
CA PRO A 104 10.62 -5.51 16.04
C PRO A 104 10.68 -5.59 14.50
N GLU A 105 11.18 -6.70 13.93
CA GLU A 105 11.24 -6.88 12.47
C GLU A 105 9.85 -7.01 11.84
N GLU A 106 8.93 -7.76 12.49
CA GLU A 106 7.56 -7.95 12.02
C GLU A 106 6.80 -6.62 12.05
N PHE A 107 6.95 -5.85 13.15
CA PHE A 107 6.34 -4.53 13.27
C PHE A 107 6.90 -3.56 12.23
N ALA A 108 8.23 -3.50 12.07
CA ALA A 108 8.87 -2.64 11.08
C ALA A 108 8.40 -2.96 9.65
N MET A 109 8.23 -4.24 9.33
CA MET A 109 7.69 -4.67 8.04
C MET A 109 6.24 -4.23 7.86
N ASN A 110 5.39 -4.41 8.87
CA ASN A 110 3.98 -3.98 8.81
C ASN A 110 3.86 -2.45 8.65
N ALA A 111 4.68 -1.68 9.38
CA ALA A 111 4.74 -0.23 9.23
C ALA A 111 5.19 0.18 7.82
N ALA A 112 6.21 -0.48 7.26
CA ALA A 112 6.72 -0.19 5.92
C ALA A 112 5.75 -0.57 4.79
N LYS A 113 4.75 -1.42 5.07
CA LYS A 113 3.68 -1.82 4.14
C LYS A 113 2.44 -0.91 4.19
N LEU A 114 2.43 0.14 5.02
CA LEU A 114 1.24 0.99 5.21
C LEU A 114 0.65 1.50 3.90
N LEU A 115 1.46 2.06 3.00
CA LEU A 115 0.97 2.52 1.68
C LEU A 115 0.37 1.38 0.85
N THR A 116 1.00 0.20 0.81
CA THR A 116 0.45 -0.97 0.12
C THR A 116 -0.88 -1.39 0.72
N ASN A 117 -0.96 -1.46 2.05
CA ASN A 117 -2.18 -1.79 2.76
C ASN A 117 -3.30 -0.76 2.51
N MET A 118 -2.98 0.53 2.41
CA MET A 118 -3.94 1.57 2.03
C MET A 118 -4.51 1.29 0.64
N LEU A 119 -3.64 1.01 -0.34
CA LEU A 119 -4.01 0.82 -1.75
C LEU A 119 -4.82 -0.46 -1.98
N ILE A 120 -4.55 -1.54 -1.24
CA ILE A 120 -5.27 -2.82 -1.41
C ILE A 120 -6.53 -2.92 -0.55
N GLY A 121 -6.73 -2.03 0.43
CA GLY A 121 -7.82 -2.12 1.40
C GLY A 121 -9.19 -2.41 0.79
N PRO A 122 -9.63 -1.68 -0.24
CA PRO A 122 -10.91 -1.96 -0.90
C PRO A 122 -10.99 -3.37 -1.50
N ALA A 123 -9.90 -3.86 -2.10
CA ALA A 123 -9.83 -5.19 -2.68
C ALA A 123 -9.88 -6.28 -1.61
N VAL A 124 -9.21 -6.10 -0.47
CA VAL A 124 -9.25 -7.04 0.65
C VAL A 124 -10.66 -7.15 1.23
N VAL A 125 -11.34 -6.01 1.43
CA VAL A 125 -12.72 -5.99 1.93
C VAL A 125 -13.66 -6.70 0.95
N LEU A 126 -13.61 -6.34 -0.34
CA LEU A 126 -14.46 -6.98 -1.35
C LEU A 126 -14.14 -8.46 -1.53
N ALA A 127 -12.88 -8.88 -1.44
CA ALA A 127 -12.51 -10.28 -1.54
C ALA A 127 -13.06 -11.12 -0.38
N ASP A 128 -13.07 -10.58 0.84
CA ASP A 128 -13.70 -11.23 1.99
C ASP A 128 -15.22 -11.34 1.81
N GLU A 129 -15.87 -10.30 1.26
CA GLU A 129 -17.30 -10.35 0.96
C GLU A 129 -17.64 -11.35 -0.13
N VAL A 130 -16.86 -11.43 -1.22
CA VAL A 130 -17.01 -12.42 -2.28
C VAL A 130 -16.87 -13.82 -1.69
N LYS A 131 -15.83 -14.06 -0.90
CA LYS A 131 -15.61 -15.34 -0.21
C LYS A 131 -16.79 -15.77 0.66
N ASN A 132 -17.46 -14.80 1.29
CA ASN A 132 -18.60 -15.03 2.17
C ASN A 132 -19.97 -14.94 1.46
N ASN A 133 -20.00 -14.81 0.13
CA ASN A 133 -21.22 -14.59 -0.68
C ASN A 133 -22.07 -13.40 -0.20
N LYS A 134 -21.40 -12.30 0.18
CA LYS A 134 -22.00 -11.05 0.68
C LYS A 134 -21.68 -9.83 -0.18
N ALA A 135 -20.86 -9.98 -1.21
CA ALA A 135 -20.44 -8.85 -2.03
C ALA A 135 -21.60 -8.34 -2.89
N ASP A 136 -21.82 -7.04 -2.88
CA ASP A 136 -22.60 -6.35 -3.90
C ASP A 136 -21.80 -6.35 -5.22
N GLU A 137 -22.47 -6.52 -6.37
CA GLU A 137 -21.83 -6.50 -7.70
C GLU A 137 -21.48 -5.08 -8.18
N LYS A 138 -21.45 -4.12 -7.25
CA LYS A 138 -21.09 -2.74 -7.51
C LYS A 138 -19.64 -2.61 -7.94
N LEU A 139 -19.44 -1.96 -9.08
CA LEU A 139 -18.11 -1.59 -9.58
C LEU A 139 -17.50 -0.49 -8.70
N VAL A 140 -16.30 -0.73 -8.18
CA VAL A 140 -15.50 0.25 -7.46
C VAL A 140 -14.39 0.74 -8.36
N GLN A 141 -14.22 2.06 -8.51
CA GLN A 141 -13.15 2.70 -9.27
C GLN A 141 -12.22 3.46 -8.33
N ILE A 142 -10.91 3.30 -8.52
CA ILE A 142 -9.87 4.02 -7.79
C ILE A 142 -8.87 4.62 -8.79
N ASP A 143 -8.73 5.95 -8.76
CA ASP A 143 -7.83 6.69 -9.64
C ASP A 143 -6.48 6.87 -8.95
N TYR A 144 -5.67 5.80 -8.96
CA TYR A 144 -4.43 5.73 -8.20
C TYR A 144 -3.32 6.63 -8.75
N ARG A 145 -3.42 7.07 -10.02
CA ARG A 145 -2.45 7.94 -10.68
C ARG A 145 -3.16 8.80 -11.74
N PRO A 146 -2.69 10.01 -12.06
CA PRO A 146 -3.32 10.84 -13.09
C PRO A 146 -3.44 10.12 -14.44
N GLY A 147 -4.66 9.95 -14.92
CA GLY A 147 -4.97 9.27 -16.18
C GLY A 147 -4.96 7.74 -16.11
N GLU A 148 -4.76 7.16 -14.92
CA GLU A 148 -4.80 5.71 -14.69
C GLU A 148 -5.73 5.37 -13.54
N SER A 149 -6.42 4.25 -13.67
CA SER A 149 -7.36 3.78 -12.67
C SER A 149 -7.29 2.26 -12.57
N TYR A 150 -7.70 1.74 -11.42
CA TYR A 150 -8.08 0.35 -11.32
C TYR A 150 -9.54 0.23 -10.89
N TRP A 151 -10.20 -0.85 -11.35
CA TRP A 151 -11.56 -1.19 -10.95
C TRP A 151 -11.60 -2.53 -10.26
N LEU A 152 -12.47 -2.63 -9.27
CA LEU A 152 -12.80 -3.86 -8.57
C LEU A 152 -14.24 -4.22 -8.89
N LYS A 153 -14.44 -5.38 -9.50
CA LYS A 153 -15.75 -5.90 -9.86
C LYS A 153 -15.98 -7.25 -9.18
N PRO A 154 -16.71 -7.29 -8.07
CA PRO A 154 -17.25 -8.54 -7.54
C PRO A 154 -18.23 -9.14 -8.55
N ASN A 155 -18.17 -10.46 -8.73
CA ASN A 155 -19.09 -11.22 -9.57
C ASN A 155 -19.16 -12.66 -9.07
N GLY A 156 -20.27 -13.04 -8.44
CA GLY A 156 -20.45 -14.36 -7.84
C GLY A 156 -19.31 -14.74 -6.90
N ASP A 157 -18.55 -15.77 -7.27
CA ASP A 157 -17.44 -16.35 -6.51
C ASP A 157 -16.08 -15.66 -6.77
N ARG A 158 -16.05 -14.57 -7.55
CA ARG A 158 -14.80 -13.95 -8.04
C ARG A 158 -14.78 -12.45 -7.81
N LEU A 159 -13.58 -11.94 -7.54
CA LEU A 159 -13.26 -10.51 -7.61
C LEU A 159 -12.38 -10.27 -8.84
N THR A 160 -12.88 -9.50 -9.80
CA THR A 160 -12.09 -9.09 -10.97
C THR A 160 -11.43 -7.75 -10.69
N VAL A 161 -10.11 -7.66 -10.91
CA VAL A 161 -9.35 -6.42 -10.85
C VAL A 161 -8.95 -6.01 -12.26
N ILE A 162 -9.31 -4.81 -12.67
CA ILE A 162 -9.05 -4.28 -14.02
C ILE A 162 -8.14 -3.07 -13.86
N PHE A 163 -7.00 -3.02 -14.56
CA PHE A 163 -6.12 -1.85 -14.58
C PHE A 163 -6.22 -1.15 -15.94
N SER A 164 -6.41 0.17 -15.92
CA SER A 164 -6.23 1.05 -17.07
C SER A 164 -4.92 1.81 -16.89
N ILE A 165 -3.91 1.38 -17.64
CA ILE A 165 -2.56 1.95 -17.62
C ILE A 165 -2.39 2.82 -18.87
N LYS A 166 -1.72 3.95 -18.72
CA LYS A 166 -1.44 4.88 -19.83
C LYS A 166 0.05 4.83 -20.17
N PHE A 167 0.37 4.68 -21.45
CA PHE A 167 1.74 4.81 -21.96
C PHE A 167 1.87 6.17 -22.63
N ASP A 168 2.76 7.02 -22.10
CA ASP A 168 3.04 8.32 -22.70
C ASP A 168 3.93 8.18 -23.95
N ASP A 169 4.82 7.19 -23.98
CA ASP A 169 5.63 6.83 -25.15
C ASP A 169 4.97 5.72 -25.98
N LYS A 170 4.99 5.87 -27.31
CA LYS A 170 4.48 4.86 -28.25
C LYS A 170 5.33 3.60 -28.24
N ASP A 171 6.64 3.73 -28.03
CA ASP A 171 7.55 2.58 -28.02
C ASP A 171 7.30 1.72 -26.76
N ASP A 172 7.06 2.35 -25.61
CA ASP A 172 6.67 1.67 -24.38
C ASP A 172 5.34 0.92 -24.53
N ALA A 173 4.39 1.48 -25.30
CA ALA A 173 3.13 0.79 -25.58
C ALA A 173 3.33 -0.50 -26.41
N VAL A 174 4.33 -0.52 -27.30
CA VAL A 174 4.69 -1.73 -28.07
C VAL A 174 5.30 -2.78 -27.14
N PHE A 175 6.26 -2.40 -26.30
CA PHE A 175 6.86 -3.32 -25.33
C PHE A 175 5.84 -3.85 -24.32
N GLY A 176 4.97 -2.99 -23.79
CA GLY A 176 3.88 -3.36 -22.89
C GLY A 176 2.93 -4.38 -23.51
N ARG A 177 2.58 -4.21 -24.80
CA ARG A 177 1.74 -5.19 -25.52
C ARG A 177 2.40 -6.56 -25.63
N VAL A 178 3.70 -6.62 -25.92
CA VAL A 178 4.44 -7.89 -25.96
C VAL A 178 4.45 -8.56 -24.59
N PHE A 179 4.69 -7.79 -23.53
CA PHE A 179 4.68 -8.30 -22.15
C PHE A 179 3.31 -8.87 -21.75
N ILE A 180 2.22 -8.13 -21.98
CA ILE A 180 0.85 -8.57 -21.67
C ILE A 180 0.46 -9.81 -22.50
N ASN A 181 0.86 -9.86 -23.77
CA ASN A 181 0.59 -11.03 -24.62
C ASN A 181 1.28 -12.28 -24.08
N GLU A 182 2.55 -12.19 -23.67
CA GLU A 182 3.25 -13.32 -23.07
C GLU A 182 2.69 -13.70 -21.70
N PHE A 183 2.22 -12.73 -20.91
CA PHE A 183 1.52 -12.99 -19.65
C PHE A 183 0.21 -13.77 -19.87
N SER A 184 -0.61 -13.34 -20.84
CA SER A 184 -1.87 -13.99 -21.20
C SER A 184 -1.68 -15.44 -21.69
N LYS A 185 -0.68 -15.68 -22.55
CA LYS A 185 -0.33 -17.03 -23.03
C LYS A 185 0.11 -17.99 -21.93
N LYS A 186 0.67 -17.48 -20.82
CA LYS A 186 1.10 -18.33 -19.71
C LYS A 186 -0.06 -18.70 -18.78
N CYS A 187 -1.06 -17.83 -18.61
CA CYS A 187 -2.27 -18.19 -17.85
C CYS A 187 -3.01 -19.40 -18.44
N SER A 188 -3.01 -19.59 -19.76
CA SER A 188 -3.59 -20.79 -20.38
C SER A 188 -2.77 -22.08 -20.16
N ARG A 189 -1.49 -21.98 -19.77
CA ARG A 189 -0.64 -23.13 -19.43
C ARG A 189 -0.70 -23.53 -17.95
N LEU A 190 -1.16 -22.65 -17.06
CA LEU A 190 -1.30 -22.94 -15.63
C LEU A 190 -2.62 -23.65 -15.26
N SER A 191 -3.52 -23.89 -16.23
CA SER A 191 -4.76 -24.66 -16.01
C SER A 191 -4.63 -26.16 -16.30
N ILE A 192 -3.42 -26.66 -16.59
CA ILE A 192 -3.14 -28.09 -16.75
C ILE A 192 -1.80 -28.39 -16.06
N MET A 193 -1.85 -28.55 -14.74
CA MET A 193 -0.91 -29.35 -13.95
C MET A 193 -1.52 -29.68 -12.60
#